data_AF-A0A524M3N1-F1
#
_entry.id   AF-A0A524M3N1-F1
#
_cell.length_a   1.000
_cell.length_b   1.000
_cell.length_c   1.000
_cell.angle_alpha   90.00
_cell.angle_beta   90.00
_cell.angle_gamma   90.00
#
_symmetry.space_group_name_H-M   'P 1'
#
loop_
_entity.id
_entity.type
_entity.pdbx_description
1 polymer ?
#
loop_
_entity_poly.entity_id
_entity_poly.type
_entity_poly.pdbx_seq_one_letter_code
_entity_poly.pdbx_strand_id
1 'polypeptide(L)'
;MAEPYEKHENTLEVNIVPLAFEYGISDVLAVEVRPMVTLQFRQNAPVAISHVGATVTVPRYIDVPSMTNAGMAGITGEAVTYVYNLQDTSHSVTVAAEAGFSVMFSQAWFMDVTVQPGATFVWNAVGSLMPVTPHFGVFVIPAYRFPTR
;
A
#
# COMPACT_ATOMS: atom_id res chain seq x y z
N MET A 1 -27.92 -15.35 -4.04
CA MET A 1 -27.36 -13.98 -4.01
C MET A 1 -25.87 -14.18 -4.19
N ALA A 2 -25.30 -13.65 -5.27
CA ALA A 2 -23.85 -13.71 -5.47
C ALA A 2 -23.15 -12.80 -4.46
N GLU A 3 -22.09 -13.28 -3.84
CA GLU A 3 -21.28 -12.43 -2.95
C GLU A 3 -20.66 -11.27 -3.75
N PRO A 4 -20.42 -10.09 -3.16
CA PRO A 4 -19.85 -8.94 -3.87
C PRO A 4 -18.55 -9.25 -4.61
N TYR A 5 -17.79 -10.25 -4.14
CA TYR A 5 -16.53 -10.70 -4.72
C TYR A 5 -16.69 -11.61 -5.94
N GLU A 6 -17.83 -12.31 -6.11
CA GLU A 6 -18.08 -13.16 -7.30
C GLU A 6 -18.22 -12.34 -8.59
N LYS A 7 -18.52 -11.03 -8.51
CA LYS A 7 -18.58 -10.14 -9.67
C LYS A 7 -17.21 -9.72 -10.24
N HIS A 8 -16.12 -10.03 -9.54
CA HIS A 8 -14.77 -9.59 -9.90
C HIS A 8 -13.85 -10.72 -10.40
N GLU A 9 -14.39 -11.92 -10.67
CA GLU A 9 -13.63 -13.01 -11.28
C GLU A 9 -12.94 -12.57 -12.58
N ASN A 10 -11.66 -12.94 -12.77
CA ASN A 10 -10.80 -12.56 -13.90
C ASN A 10 -10.57 -11.04 -14.08
N THR A 11 -10.46 -10.33 -12.97
CA THR A 11 -10.09 -8.91 -12.97
C THR A 11 -8.62 -8.73 -12.60
N LEU A 12 -7.87 -7.99 -13.42
CA LEU A 12 -6.53 -7.50 -13.06
C LEU A 12 -6.62 -6.05 -12.59
N GLU A 13 -6.05 -5.78 -11.42
CA GLU A 13 -6.01 -4.45 -10.84
C GLU A 13 -4.57 -3.95 -10.74
N VAL A 14 -4.30 -2.77 -11.28
CA VAL A 14 -2.95 -2.18 -11.35
C VAL A 14 -2.99 -0.78 -10.78
N ASN A 15 -2.23 -0.52 -9.71
CA ASN A 15 -1.99 0.84 -9.24
C ASN A 15 -1.09 1.58 -10.25
N ILE A 16 -1.61 2.65 -10.86
CA ILE A 16 -0.88 3.48 -11.83
C ILE A 16 -0.13 4.64 -11.18
N VAL A 17 -0.25 4.82 -9.87
CA VAL A 17 0.58 5.75 -9.09
C VAL A 17 1.36 4.97 -8.05
N PRO A 18 2.31 4.10 -8.45
CA PRO A 18 3.04 3.24 -7.53
C PRO A 18 4.22 3.98 -6.87
N LEU A 19 4.07 5.25 -6.49
CA LEU A 19 5.15 6.04 -5.91
C LEU A 19 4.85 6.34 -4.45
N ALA A 20 5.80 6.09 -3.56
CA ALA A 20 5.75 6.54 -2.18
C ALA A 20 6.52 7.85 -1.99
N PHE A 21 6.03 8.66 -1.06
CA PHE A 21 6.68 9.89 -0.62
C PHE A 21 6.98 9.79 0.86
N GLU A 22 8.27 9.83 1.20
CA GLU A 22 8.75 9.60 2.55
C GLU A 22 9.37 10.88 3.13
N TYR A 23 8.91 11.25 4.32
CA TYR A 23 9.46 12.32 5.14
C TYR A 23 10.14 11.74 6.39
N GLY A 24 11.48 11.84 6.44
CA GLY A 24 12.26 11.38 7.58
C GLY A 24 12.03 12.23 8.83
N ILE A 25 11.68 11.59 9.94
CA ILE A 25 11.64 12.21 11.28
C ILE A 25 13.02 12.09 11.95
N SER A 26 13.70 10.95 11.75
CA SER A 26 15.06 10.68 12.21
C SER A 26 15.73 9.68 11.26
N ASP A 27 16.97 9.27 11.56
CA ASP A 27 17.69 8.27 10.77
C ASP A 27 17.01 6.89 10.75
N VAL A 28 16.12 6.63 11.72
CA VAL A 28 15.47 5.32 11.92
C VAL A 28 13.95 5.38 11.79
N LEU A 29 13.34 6.55 11.64
CA LEU A 29 11.88 6.72 11.64
C LEU A 29 11.46 7.71 10.58
N ALA A 30 10.41 7.38 9.84
CA ALA A 30 9.81 8.28 8.87
C ALA A 30 8.29 8.20 8.88
N VAL A 31 7.66 9.13 8.15
CA VAL A 31 6.26 9.03 7.74
C VAL A 31 6.25 8.96 6.24
N GLU A 32 5.50 8.01 5.70
CA GLU A 32 5.39 7.81 4.26
C GLU A 32 3.93 7.77 3.81
N VAL A 33 3.69 8.38 2.64
CA VAL A 33 2.39 8.43 1.98
C VAL A 33 2.49 7.76 0.62
N ARG A 34 1.58 6.83 0.36
CA ARG A 34 1.50 6.05 -0.89
C ARG A 34 0.14 6.30 -1.54
N PRO A 35 0.01 7.26 -2.47
CA PRO A 35 -1.22 7.42 -3.25
C PRO A 35 -1.56 6.13 -4.01
N MET A 36 -2.86 5.92 -4.21
CA MET A 36 -3.37 4.79 -4.96
C MET A 36 -4.39 5.28 -5.99
N VAL A 37 -4.16 4.92 -7.25
CA VAL A 37 -5.16 5.01 -8.31
C VAL A 37 -5.08 3.71 -9.07
N THR A 38 -6.11 2.89 -8.96
CA THR A 38 -6.11 1.54 -9.52
C THR A 38 -6.91 1.51 -10.82
N LEU A 39 -6.26 1.09 -11.89
CA LEU A 39 -6.94 0.67 -13.12
C LEU A 39 -7.39 -0.76 -13.00
N GLN A 40 -8.59 -1.01 -13.49
CA GLN A 40 -9.19 -2.31 -13.53
C GLN A 40 -9.34 -2.78 -14.97
N PHE A 41 -8.78 -3.96 -15.24
CA PHE A 41 -8.86 -4.64 -16.51
C PHE A 41 -9.79 -5.85 -16.36
N ARG A 42 -10.89 -5.85 -17.13
CA ARG A 42 -11.84 -6.96 -17.21
C ARG A 42 -11.90 -7.44 -18.65
N GLN A 43 -12.04 -8.75 -18.85
CA GLN A 43 -12.08 -9.32 -20.20
C GLN A 43 -13.22 -8.77 -21.08
N ASN A 44 -14.36 -8.42 -20.47
CA ASN A 44 -15.60 -8.03 -21.19
C ASN A 44 -16.11 -6.63 -20.83
N ALA A 45 -15.26 -5.75 -20.31
CA ALA A 45 -15.64 -4.37 -19.99
C ALA A 45 -14.50 -3.38 -20.33
N PRO A 46 -14.82 -2.10 -20.60
CA PRO A 46 -13.79 -1.08 -20.74
C PRO A 46 -12.89 -1.00 -19.50
N VAL A 47 -11.62 -0.65 -19.71
CA VAL A 47 -10.71 -0.30 -18.62
C VAL A 47 -11.27 0.90 -17.89
N ALA A 48 -11.37 0.80 -16.57
CA ALA A 48 -11.92 1.85 -15.72
C ALA A 48 -11.03 2.05 -14.49
N ILE A 49 -11.07 3.24 -13.91
CA ILE A 49 -10.51 3.46 -12.57
C ILE A 49 -11.46 2.76 -11.58
N SER A 50 -10.99 1.74 -10.88
CA SER A 50 -11.80 1.04 -9.86
C SER A 50 -11.65 1.65 -8.49
N HIS A 51 -10.43 2.01 -8.10
CA HIS A 51 -10.12 2.45 -6.76
C HIS A 51 -9.28 3.72 -6.74
N VAL A 52 -9.57 4.59 -5.78
CA VAL A 52 -8.73 5.73 -5.41
C VAL A 52 -8.51 5.73 -3.91
N GLY A 53 -7.32 6.11 -3.47
CA GLY A 53 -6.99 6.03 -2.06
C GLY A 53 -5.58 6.45 -1.73
N ALA A 54 -5.18 6.17 -0.50
CA ALA A 54 -3.82 6.31 -0.06
C ALA A 54 -3.52 5.40 1.12
N THR A 55 -2.27 4.98 1.23
CA THR A 55 -1.70 4.42 2.44
C THR A 55 -0.87 5.48 3.15
N VAL A 56 -1.00 5.53 4.47
CA VAL A 56 -0.03 6.19 5.34
C VAL A 56 0.67 5.11 6.15
N THR A 57 2.00 5.16 6.18
CA THR A 57 2.83 4.25 6.96
C THR A 57 3.82 5.03 7.82
N VAL A 58 4.23 4.43 8.92
CA VAL A 58 5.27 4.94 9.81
C VAL A 58 6.43 3.94 9.83
N PRO A 59 7.25 3.89 8.77
CA PRO A 59 8.34 2.93 8.69
C PRO A 59 9.44 3.26 9.69
N ARG A 60 10.01 2.19 10.24
CA ARG A 60 11.20 2.15 11.07
C ARG A 60 12.30 1.37 10.35
N TYR A 61 13.45 2.00 10.20
CA TYR A 61 14.62 1.41 9.57
C TYR A 61 15.47 0.70 10.61
N ILE A 62 15.87 -0.52 10.28
CA ILE A 62 16.67 -1.40 11.11
C ILE A 62 17.98 -1.66 10.37
N ASP A 63 19.08 -1.25 10.99
CA ASP A 63 20.41 -1.58 10.51
C ASP A 63 20.71 -3.06 10.74
N VAL A 64 20.85 -3.79 9.64
CA VAL A 64 21.33 -5.16 9.65
C VAL A 64 22.74 -5.13 9.06
N PRO A 65 23.80 -5.44 9.82
CA PRO A 65 25.19 -5.23 9.37
C PRO A 65 25.55 -5.85 8.01
N SER A 66 24.96 -6.99 7.67
CA SER A 66 25.14 -7.65 6.37
C SER A 66 24.44 -6.92 5.21
N MET A 67 23.41 -6.13 5.49
CA MET A 67 22.59 -5.39 4.53
C MET A 67 23.08 -3.96 4.32
N THR A 68 23.56 -3.30 5.39
CA THR A 68 24.05 -1.92 5.31
C THR A 68 25.19 -1.78 4.29
N ASN A 69 26.10 -2.76 4.24
CA ASN A 69 27.19 -2.80 3.26
C ASN A 69 26.72 -2.95 1.81
N ALA A 70 25.49 -3.44 1.60
CA ALA A 70 24.86 -3.59 0.29
C ALA A 70 23.92 -2.41 -0.05
N GLY A 71 23.88 -1.35 0.76
CA GLY A 71 22.96 -0.23 0.58
C GLY A 71 21.51 -0.59 0.89
N MET A 72 21.28 -1.57 1.77
CA MET A 72 19.97 -2.05 2.15
C MET A 72 19.71 -1.87 3.64
N ALA A 73 18.45 -1.64 4.00
CA ALA A 73 17.99 -1.58 5.38
C ALA A 73 16.79 -2.52 5.58
N GLY A 74 16.65 -3.10 6.78
CA GLY A 74 15.40 -3.72 7.18
C GLY A 74 14.35 -2.65 7.44
N ILE A 75 13.09 -2.92 7.15
CA ILE A 75 11.98 -2.01 7.45
C ILE A 75 10.87 -2.73 8.19
N THR A 76 10.27 -2.03 9.16
CA THR A 76 9.03 -2.45 9.81
C THR A 76 8.18 -1.23 10.16
N GLY A 77 6.86 -1.35 10.21
CA GLY A 77 6.02 -0.23 10.59
C GLY A 77 4.55 -0.61 10.67
N GLU A 78 3.72 0.37 11.00
CA GLU A 78 2.28 0.26 10.90
C GLU A 78 1.80 0.97 9.63
N ALA A 79 0.84 0.37 8.93
CA ALA A 79 0.23 0.91 7.72
C ALA A 79 -1.28 1.04 7.89
N VAL A 80 -1.82 2.19 7.49
CA VAL A 80 -3.25 2.43 7.37
C VAL A 80 -3.55 2.83 5.94
N THR A 81 -4.38 2.03 5.27
CA THR A 81 -4.78 2.28 3.88
C THR A 81 -6.25 2.61 3.84
N TYR A 82 -6.60 3.74 3.24
CA TYR A 82 -7.97 4.07 2.88
C TYR A 82 -8.16 3.94 1.38
N VAL A 83 -9.22 3.26 0.97
CA VAL A 83 -9.59 3.11 -0.44
C VAL A 83 -11.07 3.39 -0.63
N TYR A 84 -11.40 4.11 -1.69
CA TYR A 84 -12.75 4.26 -2.21
C TYR A 84 -12.87 3.52 -3.54
N ASN A 85 -13.80 2.57 -3.60
CA ASN A 85 -14.17 1.86 -4.83
C ASN A 85 -15.24 2.67 -5.57
N LEU A 86 -14.91 3.14 -6.77
CA LEU A 86 -15.76 3.97 -7.61
C LEU A 86 -16.92 3.21 -8.26
N GLN A 87 -16.81 1.88 -8.37
CA GLN A 87 -17.79 1.05 -9.07
C GLN A 87 -18.93 0.62 -8.16
N ASP A 88 -18.58 0.18 -6.96
CA ASP A 88 -19.54 -0.33 -5.97
C ASP A 88 -19.88 0.73 -4.90
N THR A 89 -19.26 1.93 -4.98
CA THR A 89 -19.41 3.03 -4.01
C THR A 89 -19.16 2.57 -2.58
N SER A 90 -18.18 1.68 -2.43
CA SER A 90 -17.76 1.15 -1.14
C SER A 90 -16.45 1.80 -0.72
N HIS A 91 -16.27 1.86 0.59
CA HIS A 91 -15.07 2.35 1.22
C HIS A 91 -14.43 1.20 1.96
N SER A 92 -13.11 1.22 2.02
CA SER A 92 -12.37 0.31 2.87
C SER A 92 -11.27 1.01 3.63
N VAL A 93 -11.03 0.53 4.84
CA VAL A 93 -9.86 0.87 5.65
C VAL A 93 -9.15 -0.43 5.98
N THR A 94 -7.88 -0.52 5.60
CA THR A 94 -6.99 -1.60 6.03
C THR A 94 -6.08 -1.06 7.12
N VAL A 95 -5.96 -1.81 8.21
CA VAL A 95 -4.93 -1.61 9.23
C VAL A 95 -4.02 -2.83 9.17
N ALA A 96 -2.73 -2.60 8.94
CA ALA A 96 -1.74 -3.66 8.76
C ALA A 96 -0.43 -3.34 9.47
N ALA A 97 0.30 -4.39 9.83
CA ALA A 97 1.71 -4.27 10.11
C ALA A 97 2.49 -4.43 8.81
N GLU A 98 3.67 -3.83 8.73
CA GLU A 98 4.57 -3.91 7.60
C GLU A 98 5.93 -4.44 8.05
N ALA A 99 6.51 -5.31 7.24
CA ALA A 99 7.89 -5.75 7.38
C ALA A 99 8.51 -6.03 6.01
N GLY A 100 9.81 -5.77 5.86
CA GLY A 100 10.48 -5.97 4.59
C GLY A 100 11.89 -5.41 4.54
N PHE A 101 12.30 -5.02 3.33
CA PHE A 101 13.60 -4.44 3.07
C PHE A 101 13.47 -3.20 2.18
N SER A 102 14.30 -2.20 2.44
CA SER A 102 14.47 -1.01 1.61
C SER A 102 15.84 -1.05 0.93
N VAL A 103 15.88 -0.79 -0.37
CA VAL A 103 17.10 -0.82 -1.20
C VAL A 103 17.37 0.59 -1.72
N MET A 104 18.52 1.15 -1.39
CA MET A 104 18.91 2.49 -1.84
C MET A 104 19.47 2.43 -3.27
N PHE A 105 18.87 3.19 -4.20
CA PHE A 105 19.44 3.41 -5.54
C PHE A 105 20.23 4.71 -5.64
N SER A 106 19.76 5.74 -4.93
CA SER A 106 20.40 7.04 -4.84
C SER A 106 20.07 7.69 -3.51
N GLN A 107 20.66 8.85 -3.22
CA GLN A 107 20.41 9.57 -1.96
C GLN A 107 18.94 9.90 -1.69
N ALA A 108 18.10 10.01 -2.74
CA ALA A 108 16.69 10.36 -2.61
C ALA A 108 15.72 9.25 -3.08
N TRP A 109 16.22 8.15 -3.64
CA TRP A 109 15.38 7.12 -4.27
C TRP A 109 15.69 5.74 -3.74
N PHE A 110 14.63 5.05 -3.32
CA PHE A 110 14.66 3.73 -2.70
C PHE A 110 13.64 2.80 -3.39
N MET A 111 13.85 1.48 -3.26
CA MET A 111 12.82 0.47 -3.52
C MET A 111 12.50 -0.25 -2.23
N ASP A 112 11.23 -0.26 -1.86
CA ASP A 112 10.75 -0.99 -0.71
C ASP A 112 10.07 -2.27 -1.18
N VAL A 113 10.45 -3.38 -0.56
CA VAL A 113 9.84 -4.69 -0.77
C VAL A 113 9.29 -5.16 0.56
N THR A 114 7.96 -5.17 0.70
CA THR A 114 7.30 -5.37 1.99
C THR A 114 6.17 -6.36 1.91
N VAL A 115 5.93 -7.03 3.03
CA VAL A 115 4.72 -7.81 3.29
C VAL A 115 3.85 -7.07 4.31
N GLN A 116 2.54 -7.14 4.13
CA GLN A 116 1.56 -6.50 5.00
C GLN A 116 0.45 -7.45 5.45
N PRO A 117 0.60 -8.14 6.61
CA PRO A 117 -0.52 -8.80 7.27
C PRO A 117 -1.39 -7.79 8.03
N GLY A 118 -2.72 -7.95 7.95
CA GLY A 118 -3.64 -7.03 8.64
C GLY A 118 -5.11 -7.43 8.57
N ALA A 119 -5.97 -6.43 8.71
CA ALA A 119 -7.42 -6.57 8.60
C ALA A 119 -8.02 -5.40 7.80
N THR A 120 -9.00 -5.70 6.95
CA THR A 120 -9.74 -4.73 6.15
C THR A 120 -11.18 -4.63 6.64
N PHE A 121 -11.59 -3.40 6.93
CA PHE A 121 -12.96 -3.00 7.22
C PHE A 121 -13.57 -2.43 5.95
N VAL A 122 -14.73 -2.92 5.54
CA VAL A 122 -15.43 -2.45 4.33
C VAL A 122 -16.81 -1.96 4.70
N TRP A 123 -17.24 -0.84 4.13
CA TRP A 123 -18.60 -0.35 4.24
C TRP A 123 -19.10 0.20 2.90
N ASN A 124 -20.41 0.13 2.69
CA ASN A 124 -21.04 0.68 1.48
C ASN A 124 -21.46 2.16 1.70
N ALA A 125 -21.96 2.80 0.64
CA ALA A 125 -22.41 4.20 0.66
C ALA A 125 -23.49 4.51 1.72
N VAL A 126 -24.25 3.52 2.18
CA VAL A 126 -25.27 3.67 3.24
C VAL A 126 -24.72 3.38 4.65
N GLY A 127 -23.41 3.15 4.80
CA GLY A 127 -22.73 2.96 6.08
C GLY A 127 -22.87 1.56 6.68
N SER A 128 -23.40 0.59 5.92
CA SER A 128 -23.50 -0.79 6.39
C SER A 128 -22.10 -1.42 6.40
N LEU A 129 -21.61 -1.76 7.59
CA LEU A 129 -20.36 -2.47 7.78
C LEU A 129 -20.49 -3.91 7.28
N MET A 130 -19.57 -4.31 6.41
CA MET A 130 -19.37 -5.69 6.00
C MET A 130 -18.48 -6.42 7.02
N PRO A 131 -18.46 -7.76 7.03
CA PRO A 131 -17.55 -8.53 7.87
C PRO A 131 -16.09 -8.10 7.67
N VAL A 132 -15.33 -8.04 8.76
CA VAL A 132 -13.89 -7.79 8.72
C VAL A 132 -13.21 -8.90 7.94
N THR A 133 -12.44 -8.53 6.93
CA THR A 133 -11.75 -9.49 6.05
C THR A 133 -10.26 -9.51 6.41
N PRO A 134 -9.63 -10.70 6.54
CA PRO A 134 -8.17 -10.78 6.67
C PRO A 134 -7.47 -10.11 5.49
N HIS A 135 -6.40 -9.38 5.76
CA HIS A 135 -5.56 -8.74 4.75
C HIS A 135 -4.18 -9.39 4.72
N PHE A 136 -3.71 -9.68 3.52
CA PHE A 136 -2.32 -10.01 3.24
C PHE A 136 -1.91 -9.35 1.93
N GLY A 137 -0.92 -8.46 1.98
CA GLY A 137 -0.38 -7.78 0.81
C GLY A 137 1.12 -8.01 0.64
N VAL A 138 1.57 -7.99 -0.61
CA VAL A 138 2.99 -7.91 -0.97
C VAL A 138 3.17 -6.70 -1.86
N PHE A 139 4.12 -5.85 -1.53
CA PHE A 139 4.33 -4.58 -2.21
C PHE A 139 5.77 -4.45 -2.65
N VAL A 140 5.94 -3.89 -3.85
CA VAL A 140 7.22 -3.43 -4.41
C VAL A 140 7.01 -1.98 -4.81
N ILE A 141 7.59 -1.07 -4.07
CA ILE A 141 7.25 0.36 -4.14
C ILE A 141 8.53 1.18 -4.35
N PRO A 142 8.68 1.88 -5.48
CA PRO A 142 9.65 2.95 -5.56
C PRO A 142 9.24 4.08 -4.61
N ALA A 143 10.17 4.51 -3.77
CA ALA A 143 9.97 5.56 -2.77
C ALA A 143 10.90 6.75 -3.03
N TYR A 144 10.33 7.95 -2.97
CA TYR A 144 11.08 9.20 -2.96
C TYR A 144 11.19 9.72 -1.53
N ARG A 145 12.42 9.82 -1.02
CA ARG A 145 12.70 10.36 0.30
C ARG A 145 13.10 11.82 0.20
N PHE A 146 12.37 12.69 0.90
CA PHE A 146 12.74 14.09 1.00
C PHE A 146 14.06 14.22 1.78
N PRO A 147 15.02 15.02 1.31
CA PRO A 147 16.25 15.29 2.06
C PRO A 147 15.91 15.89 3.42
N THR A 148 16.35 15.24 4.50
CA THR A 148 16.37 15.84 5.83
C THR A 148 17.45 16.93 5.84
N ARG A 149 17.15 18.09 6.43
CA ARG A 149 18.12 19.21 6.54
C ARG A 149 19.08 19.00 7.69
#